data_AF-A0A9X0AQR3-F1
#
_entry.id   AF-A0A9X0AQR3-F1
#
_cell.length_a   1.000
_cell.length_b   1.000
_cell.length_c   1.000
_cell.angle_alpha   90.00
_cell.angle_beta   90.00
_cell.angle_gamma   90.00
#
_symmetry.space_group_name_H-M   'P 1'
#
loop_
_entity.id
_entity.type
_entity.pdbx_description
1 polymer ?
#
loop_
_entity_poly.entity_id
_entity_poly.type
_entity_poly.pdbx_seq_one_letter_code
_entity_poly.pdbx_strand_id
1 'polypeptide(L)'
;MQAIDGLVFACEAIRAIAAQHGIKATMTPKPMSLKTTNGLHMHISTIGLEDTNDNLAGILEKLRAITIFGIVNYEGFKRVEEDVAGEIVAWGTVNHDMPVRKINGSHWELRLSDATANFYLFLAVFLKAGMAGVYGKKPLIQKDVQKFPKDIPDTALIEEYKVTERLPGSLKEAIEIARFDTDIATWICQ
;
A
#
# COMPACT_ATOMS: atom_id res chain seq x y z
N MET A 1 14.43 5.47 7.38
CA MET A 1 15.45 6.24 6.63
C MET A 1 16.46 5.31 5.96
N GLN A 2 17.37 4.66 6.69
CA GLN A 2 18.40 3.77 6.10
C GLN A 2 17.87 2.75 5.07
N ALA A 3 16.74 2.10 5.34
CA ALA A 3 16.13 1.15 4.39
C ALA A 3 15.71 1.81 3.06
N ILE A 4 15.19 3.04 3.11
CA ILE A 4 14.78 3.79 1.92
C ILE A 4 16.01 4.31 1.17
N ASP A 5 17.04 4.79 1.89
CA ASP A 5 18.31 5.20 1.26
C ASP A 5 18.95 4.01 0.51
N GLY A 6 18.93 2.83 1.13
CA GLY A 6 19.38 1.58 0.53
C GLY A 6 18.57 1.18 -0.71
N LEU A 7 17.24 1.36 -0.68
CA LEU A 7 16.37 1.14 -1.83
C LEU A 7 16.75 2.05 -3.01
N VAL A 8 16.87 3.35 -2.76
CA VAL A 8 17.25 4.33 -3.81
C VAL A 8 18.61 3.96 -4.39
N PHE A 9 19.60 3.69 -3.53
CA PHE A 9 20.93 3.25 -3.96
C PHE A 9 20.88 1.96 -4.80
N ALA A 10 20.11 0.96 -4.37
CA ALA A 10 19.95 -0.29 -5.11
C ALA A 10 19.34 -0.07 -6.48
N CYS A 11 18.30 0.75 -6.60
CA CYS A 11 17.69 1.07 -7.90
C CYS A 11 18.68 1.76 -8.85
N GLU A 12 19.46 2.72 -8.36
CA GLU A 12 20.49 3.38 -9.18
C GLU A 12 21.63 2.43 -9.55
N ALA A 13 22.09 1.60 -8.62
CA ALA A 13 23.13 0.60 -8.89
C ALA A 13 22.68 -0.41 -9.96
N ILE A 14 21.44 -0.90 -9.88
CA ILE A 14 20.85 -1.80 -10.90
C ILE A 14 20.87 -1.13 -12.28
N ARG A 15 20.42 0.13 -12.38
CA ARG A 15 20.40 0.85 -13.66
C ARG A 15 21.81 1.07 -14.20
N ALA A 16 22.75 1.46 -13.35
CA ALA A 16 24.14 1.70 -13.74
C ALA A 16 24.83 0.43 -14.25
N ILE A 17 24.69 -0.69 -13.53
CA ILE A 17 25.30 -1.97 -13.92
C ILE A 17 24.66 -2.50 -15.21
N ALA A 18 23.33 -2.42 -15.34
CA ALA A 18 22.64 -2.82 -16.57
C ALA A 18 23.13 -2.02 -17.78
N ALA A 19 23.28 -0.70 -17.63
CA ALA A 19 23.77 0.18 -18.70
C ALA A 19 25.19 -0.17 -19.15
N GLN A 20 26.08 -0.55 -18.23
CA GLN A 20 27.43 -1.03 -18.56
C GLN A 20 27.43 -2.30 -19.44
N HIS A 21 26.36 -3.09 -19.37
CA HIS A 21 26.18 -4.30 -20.17
C HIS A 21 25.28 -4.07 -21.40
N GLY A 22 24.97 -2.81 -21.74
CA GLY A 22 24.09 -2.48 -22.88
C GLY A 22 22.61 -2.83 -22.66
N ILE A 23 22.19 -3.04 -21.40
CA ILE A 23 20.82 -3.39 -21.02
C ILE A 23 20.15 -2.19 -20.36
N LYS A 24 18.88 -1.93 -20.68
CA LYS A 24 18.08 -0.90 -19.99
C LYS A 24 17.22 -1.54 -18.91
N ALA A 25 17.64 -1.43 -17.64
CA ALA A 25 16.79 -1.78 -16.51
C ALA A 25 15.75 -0.67 -16.25
N THR A 26 14.53 -1.05 -15.90
CA THR A 26 13.46 -0.11 -15.55
C THR A 26 12.70 -0.57 -14.31
N MET A 27 12.29 0.41 -13.50
CA MET A 27 11.46 0.24 -12.31
C MET A 27 10.01 0.67 -12.56
N THR A 28 9.68 1.00 -13.81
CA THR A 28 8.33 1.37 -14.25
C THR A 28 7.32 0.30 -13.83
N PRO A 29 6.12 0.64 -13.32
CA PRO A 29 5.19 -0.34 -12.77
C PRO A 29 4.63 -1.30 -13.83
N LYS A 30 4.50 -0.82 -15.08
CA LYS A 30 4.03 -1.62 -16.22
C LYS A 30 4.84 -1.30 -17.47
N PRO A 31 6.09 -1.81 -17.57
CA PRO A 31 7.01 -1.42 -18.64
C PRO A 31 6.65 -2.00 -20.01
N MET A 32 5.82 -3.05 -20.05
CA MET A 32 5.34 -3.70 -21.26
C MET A 32 3.83 -3.91 -21.18
N SER A 33 3.15 -3.99 -22.33
CA SER A 33 1.71 -4.24 -22.43
C SER A 33 1.29 -5.68 -22.07
N LEU A 34 2.25 -6.57 -21.80
CA LEU A 34 2.03 -7.93 -21.34
C LEU A 34 1.65 -7.97 -19.84
N LYS A 35 1.40 -9.17 -19.30
CA LYS A 35 1.09 -9.43 -17.87
C LYS A 35 2.24 -9.11 -16.89
N THR A 36 3.32 -8.48 -17.35
CA THR A 36 4.48 -8.19 -16.51
C THR A 36 4.28 -6.86 -15.80
N THR A 37 4.21 -6.92 -14.47
CA THR A 37 4.09 -5.74 -13.62
C THR A 37 5.23 -5.73 -12.58
N ASN A 38 5.68 -4.54 -12.23
CA ASN A 38 6.65 -4.31 -11.16
C ASN A 38 5.92 -3.71 -9.96
N GLY A 39 5.87 -4.48 -8.88
CA GLY A 39 5.54 -3.97 -7.55
C GLY A 39 6.78 -3.73 -6.72
N LEU A 40 6.61 -2.94 -5.67
CA LEU A 40 7.63 -2.80 -4.65
C LEU A 40 6.96 -2.81 -3.28
N HIS A 41 6.87 -3.99 -2.68
CA HIS A 41 6.23 -4.14 -1.39
C HIS A 41 7.10 -3.57 -0.28
N MET A 42 6.47 -2.98 0.72
CA MET A 42 7.14 -2.43 1.89
C MET A 42 6.83 -3.27 3.12
N HIS A 43 7.87 -3.84 3.72
CA HIS A 43 7.77 -4.55 4.99
C HIS A 43 8.09 -3.61 6.15
N ILE A 44 7.19 -3.50 7.12
CA ILE A 44 7.33 -2.62 8.29
C ILE A 44 7.08 -3.42 9.55
N SER A 45 7.93 -3.21 10.56
CA SER A 45 7.66 -3.62 11.93
C SER A 45 7.69 -2.41 12.85
N THR A 46 6.71 -2.31 13.74
CA THR A 46 6.68 -1.30 14.80
C THR A 46 6.92 -1.95 16.15
N ILE A 47 8.01 -1.59 16.81
CA ILE A 47 8.38 -2.14 18.12
C ILE A 47 7.48 -1.53 19.20
N GLY A 48 6.92 -2.36 20.08
CA GLY A 48 6.03 -1.93 21.16
C GLY A 48 4.56 -1.76 20.74
N LEU A 49 4.21 -2.17 19.53
CA LEU A 49 2.84 -2.14 18.97
C LEU A 49 2.37 -3.54 18.54
N GLU A 50 3.00 -4.60 19.05
CA GLU A 50 2.78 -6.00 18.64
C GLU A 50 1.31 -6.45 18.83
N ASP A 51 0.63 -5.92 19.86
CA ASP A 51 -0.73 -6.28 20.23
C ASP A 51 -1.77 -5.18 19.92
N THR A 52 -1.39 -4.12 19.20
CA THR A 52 -2.30 -2.98 18.96
C THR A 52 -3.06 -3.12 17.65
N ASN A 53 -4.31 -3.59 17.75
CA ASN A 53 -5.25 -3.60 16.62
C ASN A 53 -5.58 -2.19 16.11
N ASP A 54 -5.48 -1.19 17.00
CA ASP A 54 -5.77 0.21 16.68
C ASP A 54 -4.85 0.77 15.59
N ASN A 55 -3.59 0.29 15.54
CA ASN A 55 -2.65 0.68 14.50
C ASN A 55 -3.14 0.27 13.11
N LEU A 56 -3.55 -0.99 12.96
CA LEU A 56 -4.13 -1.50 11.72
C LEU A 56 -5.44 -0.79 11.39
N ALA A 57 -6.29 -0.53 12.38
CA ALA A 57 -7.55 0.19 12.17
C ALA A 57 -7.31 1.58 11.57
N GLY A 58 -6.33 2.33 12.09
CA GLY A 58 -5.94 3.64 11.54
C GLY A 58 -5.37 3.56 10.12
N ILE A 59 -4.56 2.54 9.83
CA ILE A 59 -4.04 2.28 8.48
C ILE A 59 -5.19 2.03 7.50
N LEU A 60 -6.13 1.14 7.84
CA LEU A 60 -7.24 0.77 6.97
C LEU A 60 -8.16 1.96 6.70
N GLU A 61 -8.46 2.77 7.70
CA GLU A 61 -9.28 3.98 7.55
C GLU A 61 -8.66 4.97 6.55
N LYS A 62 -7.33 5.09 6.54
CA LYS A 62 -6.62 6.03 5.65
C LYS A 62 -6.11 5.41 4.38
N LEU A 63 -6.33 4.11 4.17
CA LEU A 63 -5.71 3.35 3.10
C LEU A 63 -6.01 3.95 1.72
N ARG A 64 -7.26 4.36 1.49
CA ARG A 64 -7.68 5.03 0.25
C ARG A 64 -6.92 6.34 0.02
N ALA A 65 -6.84 7.18 1.05
CA ALA A 65 -6.20 8.49 0.98
C ALA A 65 -4.68 8.39 0.84
N ILE A 66 -4.05 7.37 1.44
CA ILE A 66 -2.59 7.16 1.31
C ILE A 66 -2.19 6.45 0.00
N THR A 67 -3.14 5.89 -0.76
CA THR A 67 -2.86 5.11 -1.97
C THR A 67 -2.04 5.90 -2.99
N ILE A 68 -2.31 7.21 -3.13
CA ILE A 68 -1.60 8.09 -4.07
C ILE A 68 -0.08 8.17 -3.79
N PHE A 69 0.35 7.92 -2.55
CA PHE A 69 1.77 7.99 -2.20
C PHE A 69 2.52 6.70 -2.53
N GLY A 70 1.82 5.57 -2.61
CA GLY A 70 2.38 4.28 -3.04
C GLY A 70 2.24 4.04 -4.55
N ILE A 71 1.18 4.57 -5.17
CA ILE A 71 0.88 4.44 -6.61
C ILE A 71 0.76 5.84 -7.21
N VAL A 72 1.86 6.35 -7.76
CA VAL A 72 2.01 7.78 -8.09
C VAL A 72 1.76 8.13 -9.56
N ASN A 73 1.53 7.14 -10.42
CA ASN A 73 1.40 7.35 -11.87
C ASN A 73 0.30 6.46 -12.49
N TYR A 74 -0.10 6.81 -13.72
CA TYR A 74 -1.16 6.10 -14.46
C TYR A 74 -0.86 4.60 -14.67
N GLU A 75 0.39 4.23 -14.89
CA GLU A 75 0.78 2.83 -15.13
C GLU A 75 0.71 1.99 -13.84
N GLY A 76 0.95 2.62 -12.69
CA GLY A 76 0.75 2.02 -11.38
C GLY A 76 -0.70 1.60 -11.16
N PHE A 77 -1.68 2.44 -11.54
CA PHE A 77 -3.10 2.11 -11.41
C PHE A 77 -3.56 0.99 -12.35
N LYS A 78 -2.88 0.77 -13.47
CA LYS A 78 -3.11 -0.43 -14.31
C LYS A 78 -2.73 -1.74 -13.61
N ARG A 79 -1.99 -1.70 -12.50
CA ARG A 79 -1.71 -2.87 -11.64
C ARG A 79 -2.86 -3.16 -10.67
N VAL A 80 -3.59 -2.11 -10.26
CA VAL A 80 -4.78 -2.22 -9.41
C VAL A 80 -5.92 -2.86 -10.21
N GLU A 81 -6.11 -2.45 -11.47
CA GLU A 81 -7.10 -3.05 -12.39
C GLU A 81 -6.89 -4.56 -12.65
N GLU A 82 -5.67 -5.06 -12.47
CA GLU A 82 -5.31 -6.47 -12.65
C GLU A 82 -5.28 -7.26 -11.32
N ASP A 83 -5.76 -6.67 -10.22
CA ASP A 83 -5.78 -7.21 -8.85
C ASP A 83 -4.40 -7.58 -8.28
N VAL A 84 -3.32 -6.99 -8.83
CA VAL A 84 -1.93 -7.32 -8.40
C VAL A 84 -1.49 -6.50 -7.19
N ALA A 85 -2.12 -5.34 -6.96
CA ALA A 85 -1.84 -4.44 -5.84
C ALA A 85 -2.97 -4.43 -4.78
N GLY A 86 -3.98 -5.28 -4.96
CA GLY A 86 -5.23 -5.31 -4.20
C GLY A 86 -6.26 -4.28 -4.71
N GLU A 87 -7.54 -4.66 -4.67
CA GLU A 87 -8.66 -3.81 -5.10
C GLU A 87 -9.53 -3.26 -3.96
N ILE A 88 -9.47 -3.89 -2.78
CA ILE A 88 -10.37 -3.64 -1.65
C ILE A 88 -9.61 -3.05 -0.46
N VAL A 89 -10.26 -2.20 0.33
CA VAL A 89 -9.70 -1.71 1.59
C VAL A 89 -9.82 -2.82 2.64
N ALA A 90 -8.82 -3.70 2.68
CA ALA A 90 -8.83 -4.87 3.54
C ALA A 90 -7.43 -5.30 3.97
N TRP A 91 -7.39 -6.21 4.95
CA TRP A 91 -6.17 -6.85 5.40
C TRP A 91 -6.31 -8.38 5.44
N GLY A 92 -5.18 -9.08 5.37
CA GLY A 92 -5.16 -10.55 5.50
C GLY A 92 -3.86 -11.08 6.10
N THR A 93 -3.85 -12.30 6.60
CA THR A 93 -2.63 -12.97 7.11
C THR A 93 -1.95 -13.86 6.06
N VAL A 94 -2.75 -14.67 5.36
CA VAL A 94 -2.29 -15.65 4.37
C VAL A 94 -2.44 -15.13 2.94
N ASN A 95 -3.40 -14.23 2.70
CA ASN A 95 -3.76 -13.79 1.37
C ASN A 95 -2.78 -12.74 0.81
N HIS A 96 -2.14 -13.08 -0.30
CA HIS A 96 -1.21 -12.21 -1.03
C HIS A 96 -1.91 -11.18 -1.94
N ASP A 97 -3.23 -11.20 -2.06
CA ASP A 97 -3.96 -10.21 -2.88
C ASP A 97 -4.50 -9.06 -2.01
N MET A 98 -4.21 -9.06 -0.70
CA MET A 98 -4.59 -7.98 0.20
C MET A 98 -3.60 -6.83 0.12
N PRO A 99 -4.04 -5.56 0.06
CA PRO A 99 -3.12 -4.43 0.03
C PRO A 99 -2.30 -4.28 1.31
N VAL A 100 -2.84 -4.74 2.45
CA VAL A 100 -2.16 -4.80 3.75
C VAL A 100 -2.15 -6.24 4.24
N ARG A 101 -0.97 -6.81 4.48
CA ARG A 101 -0.85 -8.19 4.96
C ARG A 101 -0.14 -8.25 6.31
N LYS A 102 -0.72 -8.97 7.27
CA LYS A 102 -0.11 -9.24 8.57
C LYS A 102 0.78 -10.48 8.47
N ILE A 103 2.07 -10.32 8.69
CA ILE A 103 3.02 -11.44 8.64
C ILE A 103 3.13 -12.08 10.03
N ASN A 104 3.47 -11.29 11.05
CA ASN A 104 3.60 -11.77 12.44
C ASN A 104 3.66 -10.57 13.41
N GLY A 105 2.97 -10.61 14.55
CA GLY A 105 2.98 -9.52 15.54
C GLY A 105 2.64 -8.17 14.90
N SER A 106 3.53 -7.18 15.02
CA SER A 106 3.45 -5.87 14.34
C SER A 106 4.18 -5.81 12.99
N HIS A 107 4.53 -6.96 12.40
CA HIS A 107 5.15 -7.04 11.08
C HIS A 107 4.10 -7.07 9.98
N TRP A 108 4.10 -6.03 9.15
CA TRP A 108 3.16 -5.81 8.07
C TRP A 108 3.87 -5.76 6.72
N GLU A 109 3.24 -6.31 5.69
CA GLU A 109 3.60 -6.12 4.29
C GLU A 109 2.56 -5.21 3.65
N LEU A 110 3.02 -4.09 3.09
CA LEU A 110 2.21 -3.23 2.23
C LEU A 110 2.50 -3.54 0.79
N ARG A 111 1.46 -3.85 0.05
CA ARG A 111 1.54 -4.32 -1.34
C ARG A 111 1.12 -3.25 -2.34
N LEU A 112 0.45 -2.20 -1.85
CA LEU A 112 -0.05 -1.05 -2.60
C LEU A 112 1.05 -0.03 -3.00
N SER A 113 2.20 -0.49 -3.49
CA SER A 113 3.24 0.42 -3.98
C SER A 113 3.99 -0.08 -5.20
N ASP A 114 4.51 0.86 -5.96
CA ASP A 114 5.46 0.63 -7.05
C ASP A 114 6.76 1.40 -6.83
N ALA A 115 7.79 1.02 -7.58
CA ALA A 115 9.13 1.56 -7.43
C ALA A 115 9.30 3.01 -7.94
N THR A 116 8.23 3.66 -8.39
CA THR A 116 8.24 5.09 -8.73
C THR A 116 7.75 5.98 -7.59
N ALA A 117 7.19 5.38 -6.53
CA ALA A 117 6.77 6.09 -5.34
C ALA A 117 7.95 6.77 -4.62
N ASN A 118 7.66 7.89 -3.96
CA ASN A 118 8.58 8.46 -2.98
C ASN A 118 8.38 7.72 -1.65
N PHE A 119 9.25 6.75 -1.36
CA PHE A 119 9.13 5.91 -0.17
C PHE A 119 9.33 6.66 1.15
N TYR A 120 9.98 7.83 1.15
CA TYR A 120 10.04 8.68 2.34
C TYR A 120 8.65 9.24 2.68
N LEU A 121 7.95 9.76 1.67
CA LEU A 121 6.58 10.26 1.85
C LEU A 121 5.61 9.11 2.15
N PHE A 122 5.70 8.01 1.42
CA PHE A 122 4.81 6.87 1.61
C PHE A 122 4.96 6.26 3.01
N LEU A 123 6.19 6.06 3.49
CA LEU A 123 6.42 5.59 4.85
C LEU A 123 5.90 6.61 5.89
N ALA A 124 6.12 7.91 5.68
CA ALA A 124 5.67 8.94 6.62
C ALA A 124 4.14 8.95 6.79
N VAL A 125 3.39 8.98 5.69
CA VAL A 125 1.91 8.98 5.75
C VAL A 125 1.36 7.66 6.30
N PHE A 126 2.02 6.53 6.00
CA PHE A 126 1.63 5.24 6.54
C PHE A 126 1.81 5.17 8.06
N LEU A 127 2.96 5.62 8.57
CA LEU A 127 3.21 5.68 10.01
C LEU A 127 2.22 6.64 10.70
N LYS A 128 1.93 7.80 10.09
CA LYS A 128 0.93 8.74 10.59
C LYS A 128 -0.47 8.12 10.68
N ALA A 129 -0.89 7.36 9.66
CA ALA A 129 -2.16 6.63 9.68
C ALA A 129 -2.24 5.64 10.84
N GLY A 130 -1.19 4.83 11.03
CA GLY A 130 -1.12 3.91 12.15
C GLY A 130 -1.11 4.61 13.51
N MET A 131 -0.39 5.72 13.65
CA MET A 131 -0.36 6.52 14.88
C MET A 131 -1.72 7.16 15.17
N ALA A 132 -2.43 7.67 14.16
CA ALA A 132 -3.77 8.22 14.32
C ALA A 132 -4.76 7.18 14.84
N GLY A 133 -4.63 5.92 14.40
CA GLY A 133 -5.37 4.79 14.94
C GLY A 133 -5.09 4.55 16.43
N VAL A 134 -3.82 4.46 16.80
CA VAL A 134 -3.39 4.24 18.20
C VAL A 134 -3.83 5.38 19.12
N TYR A 135 -3.58 6.64 18.75
CA TYR A 135 -3.99 7.79 19.57
C TYR A 135 -5.50 7.93 19.69
N GLY A 136 -6.24 7.59 18.63
CA GLY A 136 -7.69 7.57 18.63
C GLY A 136 -8.30 6.32 19.29
N LYS A 137 -7.49 5.33 19.69
CA LYS A 137 -7.94 4.02 20.19
C LYS A 137 -8.99 3.38 19.27
N LYS A 138 -8.72 3.42 17.97
CA LYS A 138 -9.70 3.04 16.95
C LYS A 138 -9.92 1.53 16.95
N PRO A 139 -11.15 1.03 17.13
CA PRO A 139 -11.39 -0.40 17.12
C PRO A 139 -11.19 -0.98 15.72
N LEU A 140 -10.48 -2.10 15.61
CA LEU A 140 -10.42 -2.88 14.37
C LEU A 140 -11.74 -3.63 14.16
N ILE A 141 -12.57 -3.13 13.26
CA ILE A 141 -13.88 -3.72 12.92
C ILE A 141 -13.75 -4.79 11.83
N GLN A 142 -12.79 -4.62 10.91
CA GLN A 142 -12.56 -5.55 9.82
C GLN A 142 -11.95 -6.87 10.30
N LYS A 143 -12.39 -7.99 9.72
CA LYS A 143 -11.82 -9.31 9.98
C LYS A 143 -10.74 -9.67 8.97
N ASP A 144 -9.89 -10.62 9.34
CA ASP A 144 -8.84 -11.20 8.49
C ASP A 144 -9.44 -11.85 7.23
N VAL A 145 -9.13 -11.28 6.05
CA VAL A 145 -9.56 -11.83 4.76
C VAL A 145 -8.54 -12.87 4.28
N GLN A 146 -8.89 -14.15 4.43
CA GLN A 146 -7.99 -15.27 4.11
C GLN A 146 -8.19 -15.86 2.70
N LYS A 147 -9.26 -15.50 2.01
CA LYS A 147 -9.58 -15.96 0.64
C LYS A 147 -9.34 -14.84 -0.37
N PHE A 148 -9.08 -15.19 -1.62
CA PHE A 148 -8.94 -14.22 -2.70
C PHE A 148 -10.23 -13.38 -2.85
N PRO A 149 -10.15 -12.04 -3.01
CA PRO A 149 -11.32 -11.18 -3.14
C PRO A 149 -12.29 -11.63 -4.23
N LYS A 150 -11.76 -12.04 -5.39
CA LYS A 150 -12.55 -12.54 -6.53
C LYS A 150 -13.40 -13.78 -6.21
N ASP A 151 -13.02 -14.54 -5.20
CA ASP A 151 -13.73 -15.76 -4.77
C ASP A 151 -14.77 -15.45 -3.66
N ILE A 152 -14.85 -14.20 -3.21
CA ILE A 152 -15.79 -13.74 -2.18
C ILE A 152 -16.81 -12.80 -2.83
N PRO A 153 -18.12 -13.10 -2.78
CA PRO A 153 -19.14 -12.14 -3.22
C PRO A 153 -19.08 -10.82 -2.44
N ASP A 154 -19.36 -9.69 -3.09
CA ASP A 154 -19.36 -8.36 -2.45
C ASP A 154 -20.24 -8.31 -1.20
N THR A 155 -21.38 -9.02 -1.19
CA THR A 155 -22.26 -9.11 -0.01
C THR A 155 -21.57 -9.78 1.17
N ALA A 156 -20.80 -10.85 0.92
CA ALA A 156 -20.03 -11.54 1.95
C ALA A 156 -18.84 -10.69 2.44
N LEU A 157 -18.17 -9.93 1.56
CA LEU A 157 -17.13 -8.96 1.97
C LEU A 157 -17.68 -7.97 3.01
N ILE A 158 -18.88 -7.45 2.80
CA ILE A 158 -19.53 -6.49 3.70
C ILE A 158 -20.02 -7.19 4.98
N GLU A 159 -20.75 -8.30 4.87
CA GLU A 159 -21.42 -8.92 6.01
C GLU A 159 -20.44 -9.65 6.95
N GLU A 160 -19.51 -10.42 6.37
CA GLU A 160 -18.59 -11.29 7.10
C GLU A 160 -17.33 -10.55 7.53
N TYR A 161 -16.71 -9.81 6.60
CA TYR A 161 -15.39 -9.19 6.78
C TYR A 161 -15.44 -7.69 7.11
N LYS A 162 -16.61 -7.06 7.00
CA LYS A 162 -16.81 -5.61 7.20
C LYS A 162 -15.98 -4.74 6.24
N VAL A 163 -15.71 -5.28 5.05
CA VAL A 163 -15.05 -4.56 3.97
C VAL A 163 -16.12 -3.86 3.13
N THR A 164 -16.20 -2.54 3.22
CA THR A 164 -17.23 -1.72 2.57
C THR A 164 -16.68 -0.82 1.47
N GLU A 165 -15.36 -0.74 1.33
CA GLU A 165 -14.70 0.21 0.46
C GLU A 165 -13.69 -0.46 -0.47
N ARG A 166 -13.55 0.11 -1.67
CA ARG A 166 -12.54 -0.25 -2.66
C ARG A 166 -11.43 0.79 -2.68
N LEU A 167 -10.24 0.36 -3.08
CA LEU A 167 -9.14 1.29 -3.35
C LEU A 167 -9.47 2.16 -4.57
N PRO A 168 -8.85 3.35 -4.70
CA PRO A 168 -9.06 4.18 -5.88
C PRO A 168 -8.66 3.41 -7.15
N GLY A 169 -9.54 3.42 -8.16
CA GLY A 169 -9.31 2.73 -9.43
C GLY A 169 -8.48 3.54 -10.43
N SER A 170 -8.18 4.81 -10.13
CA SER A 170 -7.41 5.67 -11.02
C SER A 170 -6.59 6.71 -10.28
N LEU A 171 -5.55 7.21 -10.95
CA LEU A 171 -4.72 8.31 -10.44
C LEU A 171 -5.55 9.55 -10.11
N LYS A 172 -6.52 9.89 -10.96
CA LYS A 172 -7.41 11.03 -10.74
C LYS A 172 -8.24 10.86 -9.47
N GLU A 173 -8.84 9.68 -9.29
CA GLU A 173 -9.62 9.38 -8.09
C GLU A 173 -8.76 9.44 -6.82
N ALA A 174 -7.56 8.85 -6.85
CA ALA A 174 -6.64 8.86 -5.72
C ALA A 174 -6.20 10.28 -5.32
N ILE A 175 -5.94 11.16 -6.31
CA ILE A 175 -5.62 12.57 -6.06
C ILE A 175 -6.79 13.28 -5.37
N GLU A 176 -8.02 13.09 -5.86
CA GLU A 176 -9.19 13.76 -5.30
C GLU A 176 -9.45 13.29 -3.85
N ILE A 177 -9.36 11.98 -3.59
CA ILE A 177 -9.51 11.43 -2.23
C ILE A 177 -8.46 12.02 -1.29
N ALA A 178 -7.18 12.01 -1.68
CA ALA A 178 -6.11 12.54 -0.85
C ALA A 178 -6.22 14.06 -0.63
N ARG A 179 -6.69 14.81 -1.63
CA ARG A 179 -6.88 16.26 -1.57
C ARG A 179 -7.92 16.68 -0.54
N PHE A 180 -9.01 15.91 -0.41
CA PHE A 180 -10.10 16.21 0.50
C PHE A 180 -10.00 15.50 1.86
N ASP A 181 -8.98 14.66 2.07
CA ASP A 181 -8.69 14.09 3.38
C ASP A 181 -7.96 15.11 4.26
N THR A 182 -8.61 15.50 5.35
CA THR A 182 -8.12 16.52 6.29
C THR A 182 -6.84 16.13 7.00
N ASP A 183 -6.65 14.83 7.26
CA ASP A 183 -5.45 14.34 7.94
C ASP A 183 -4.27 14.35 6.97
N ILE A 184 -4.46 13.91 5.72
CA ILE A 184 -3.42 13.99 4.68
C ILE A 184 -2.98 15.44 4.47
N ALA A 185 -3.93 16.38 4.35
CA ALA A 185 -3.62 17.79 4.20
C ALA A 185 -2.77 18.33 5.37
N THR A 186 -3.05 17.87 6.60
CA THR A 186 -2.32 18.28 7.80
C THR A 186 -0.93 17.63 7.91
N TRP A 187 -0.77 16.39 7.43
CA TRP A 187 0.48 15.65 7.58
C TRP A 187 1.58 16.07 6.61
N ILE A 188 1.21 16.61 5.45
CA ILE A 188 2.14 16.88 4.34
C ILE A 188 2.43 18.38 4.15
N CYS A 189 1.50 19.26 4.54
CA CYS A 189 1.61 20.71 4.29
C CYS A 189 2.27 21.50 5.44
N GLN A 190 3.16 20.89 6.24
CA GLN A 190 3.89 21.59 7.32
C GLN A 190 5.23 22.14 6.87
#